data_AF-A0A1T3NRT3-F1
#
_entry.id   AF-A0A1T3NRT3-F1
#
_cell.length_a   1.000
_cell.length_b   1.000
_cell.length_c   1.000
_cell.angle_alpha   90.00
_cell.angle_beta   90.00
_cell.angle_gamma   90.00
#
_symmetry.space_group_name_H-M   'P 1'
#
loop_
_entity.id
_entity.type
_entity.pdbx_description
1 polymer ?
#
loop_
_entity_poly.entity_id
_entity_poly.type
_entity_poly.pdbx_seq_one_letter_code
_entity_poly.pdbx_strand_id
1 'polypeptide(L)' 'MVIDIDACKGCDLCIDACPADVLRMTVSEVNDRGYRYPRLLPGCIACKACSAICPDFVFQVYRYDEPRDETGGTGR' A
#
# COMPACT_ATOMS: atom_id res chain seq x y z
N MET A 1 -1.47 -5.13 -3.14
CA MET A 1 -2.06 -4.09 -2.28
C MET A 1 -2.34 -2.88 -3.15
N VAL A 2 -3.43 -2.17 -2.91
CA VAL A 2 -3.76 -0.91 -3.60
C VAL A 2 -3.72 0.22 -2.58
N ILE A 3 -3.23 1.39 -3.00
CA ILE A 3 -3.15 2.61 -2.19
C ILE A 3 -4.00 3.67 -2.90
N ASP A 4 -4.97 4.25 -2.21
CA ASP A 4 -5.66 5.45 -2.68
C ASP A 4 -4.75 6.67 -2.43
N ILE A 5 -4.03 7.06 -3.49
CA ILE A 5 -3.06 8.15 -3.43
C ILE A 5 -3.75 9.50 -3.21
N ASP A 6 -4.93 9.72 -3.77
CA ASP A 6 -5.65 11.00 -3.70
C ASP A 6 -6.26 11.25 -2.31
N ALA A 7 -6.66 10.18 -1.63
CA ALA A 7 -7.11 10.24 -0.24
C ALA A 7 -5.96 10.36 0.78
N CYS A 8 -4.73 9.99 0.41
CA CYS A 8 -3.59 10.01 1.32
C CYS A 8 -3.21 11.44 1.74
N LYS A 9 -2.94 11.62 3.04
CA LYS A 9 -2.53 12.90 3.65
C LYS A 9 -1.07 12.93 4.11
N GLY A 10 -0.26 11.93 3.73
CA GLY A 10 1.19 11.94 3.94
C GLY A 10 1.65 11.97 5.41
N CYS A 11 1.01 11.20 6.29
CA CYS A 11 1.32 11.18 7.73
C CYS A 11 2.47 10.23 8.13
N ASP A 12 3.04 9.49 7.19
CA ASP A 12 4.18 8.56 7.35
C ASP A 12 3.97 7.38 8.32
N LEU A 13 2.85 7.29 9.05
CA LEU A 13 2.56 6.21 10.02
C LEU A 13 2.65 4.79 9.43
N CYS A 14 2.27 4.63 8.16
CA CYS A 14 2.32 3.34 7.48
C CYS A 14 3.74 2.82 7.24
N ILE A 15 4.74 3.70 7.21
CA ILE A 15 6.14 3.36 6.97
C ILE A 15 6.66 2.55 8.15
N ASP A 16 6.57 3.14 9.35
CA ASP A 16 7.03 2.50 10.60
C ASP A 16 6.20 1.27 10.95
N ALA A 17 4.90 1.29 10.62
CA ALA A 17 4.02 0.16 10.90
C ALA A 17 4.27 -1.05 9.99
N CYS A 18 5.02 -0.93 8.89
CA CYS A 18 5.22 -2.03 7.95
C CYS A 18 6.30 -3.01 8.44
N PRO A 19 5.95 -4.22 8.92
CA PRO A 19 6.96 -5.15 9.44
C PRO A 19 7.85 -5.77 8.34
N ALA A 20 7.45 -5.67 7.08
CA ALA A 20 8.24 -6.12 5.94
C ALA A 20 9.18 -5.02 5.39
N ASP A 21 9.07 -3.80 5.91
CA ASP A 21 9.89 -2.65 5.49
C ASP A 21 9.83 -2.35 3.97
N VAL A 22 8.64 -2.52 3.37
CA VAL A 22 8.39 -2.34 1.92
C VAL A 22 7.61 -1.09 1.55
N LEU A 23 7.37 -0.18 2.50
CA LEU A 23 6.74 1.12 2.22
C LEU A 23 7.79 2.23 2.33
N ARG A 24 7.81 3.12 1.34
CA ARG A 24 8.69 4.31 1.33
C ARG A 24 7.89 5.52 0.93
N MET A 25 8.04 6.63 1.65
CA MET A 25 7.45 7.88 1.19
C MET A 25 8.12 8.38 -0.08
N THR A 26 7.32 8.98 -0.96
CA THR A 26 7.84 9.78 -2.06
C THR A 26 8.73 10.91 -1.51
N VAL A 27 9.73 11.32 -2.32
CA VAL A 27 10.63 12.43 -1.97
C VAL A 27 10.12 13.73 -2.59
N SER A 28 9.95 13.73 -3.92
CA SER A 28 9.52 14.91 -4.70
C SER A 28 8.10 14.82 -5.25
N GLU A 29 7.55 13.61 -5.38
CA GLU A 29 6.19 13.42 -5.91
C GLU A 29 5.13 13.68 -4.84
N VAL A 30 4.06 14.34 -5.26
CA VAL A 30 2.87 14.64 -4.47
C VAL A 30 1.61 14.29 -5.26
N ASN A 31 0.52 14.01 -4.55
CA ASN A 31 -0.80 13.88 -5.16
C ASN A 31 -1.38 15.27 -5.53
N ASP A 32 -2.57 15.30 -6.15
CA ASP A 32 -3.24 16.53 -6.58
C ASP A 32 -3.54 17.52 -5.44
N ARG A 33 -3.43 17.07 -4.19
CA ARG A 33 -3.64 17.87 -2.98
C ARG A 33 -2.33 18.36 -2.35
N GLY A 34 -1.19 18.05 -2.97
CA GLY A 34 0.13 18.47 -2.50
C GLY A 34 0.73 17.59 -1.41
N TYR A 35 0.16 16.43 -1.09
CA TYR A 35 0.71 15.51 -0.10
C TYR A 35 1.65 14.50 -0.76
N ARG A 36 2.80 14.25 -0.11
CA ARG A 36 3.61 13.07 -0.38
C ARG A 36 2.80 11.82 -0.02
N TYR A 37 3.07 10.70 -0.67
CA TYR A 37 2.36 9.43 -0.45
C TYR A 37 3.34 8.25 -0.42
N PRO A 38 2.96 7.10 0.19
CA PRO A 38 3.82 5.93 0.23
C PRO A 38 3.79 5.20 -1.12
N ARG A 39 4.95 4.74 -1.57
CA ARG A 39 5.10 3.72 -2.61
C ARG A 39 5.33 2.35 -1.98
N LEU A 40 4.80 1.33 -2.66
CA LEU A 40 5.03 -0.06 -2.31
C LEU A 40 6.22 -0.62 -3.10
N LEU A 41 7.17 -1.19 -2.38
CA LEU A 41 8.26 -2.01 -2.92
C LEU A 41 7.85 -3.49 -2.96
N PRO A 42 8.52 -4.33 -3.77
CA PRO A 42 8.34 -5.79 -3.74
C PRO A 42 8.55 -6.36 -2.33
N GLY A 43 7.76 -7.37 -1.95
CA GLY A 43 7.89 -8.07 -0.65
C GLY A 43 6.76 -7.85 0.35
N CYS A 44 5.64 -7.26 -0.05
CA CYS A 44 4.45 -7.17 0.81
C CYS A 44 3.95 -8.56 1.23
N ILE A 45 3.82 -8.79 2.54
CA ILE A 45 3.33 -10.06 3.12
C ILE A 45 1.83 -10.04 3.50
N ALA A 46 1.09 -9.02 3.04
CA ALA A 46 -0.34 -8.85 3.29
C ALA A 46 -0.77 -8.88 4.79
N CYS A 47 0.07 -8.37 5.71
CA CYS A 47 -0.17 -8.38 7.16
C CYS A 47 -1.22 -7.37 7.66
N LYS A 48 -1.66 -6.44 6.81
CA LYS A 48 -2.66 -5.38 7.11
C LYS A 48 -2.24 -4.30 8.13
N ALA A 49 -1.01 -4.28 8.61
CA ALA A 49 -0.55 -3.26 9.57
C ALA A 49 -0.72 -1.82 9.05
N CYS A 50 -0.38 -1.57 7.77
CA CYS A 50 -0.60 -0.26 7.12
C CYS A 50 -2.07 0.15 7.08
N SER A 51 -2.98 -0.80 6.84
CA SER A 51 -4.43 -0.55 6.82
C SER A 51 -4.96 -0.26 8.22
N ALA A 52 -4.50 -0.99 9.23
CA ALA A 52 -4.92 -0.79 10.62
C ALA A 52 -4.47 0.55 11.21
N ILE A 53 -3.28 1.04 10.83
CA ILE A 53 -2.72 2.29 11.38
C ILE A 53 -3.19 3.54 10.62
N CYS A 54 -3.65 3.39 9.37
CA CYS A 54 -3.94 4.55 8.52
C CYS A 54 -5.24 5.25 8.98
N PRO A 55 -5.17 6.53 9.39
CA PRO A 55 -6.36 7.26 9.86
C PRO A 55 -7.35 7.58 8.72
N ASP A 56 -6.89 7.55 7.48
CA ASP A 56 -7.67 7.87 6.29
C ASP A 56 -8.09 6.63 5.48
N PHE A 57 -7.80 5.41 5.99
CA PHE A 57 -8.21 4.13 5.39
C PHE A 57 -7.81 3.92 3.92
N VAL A 58 -6.66 4.46 3.50
CA VAL A 58 -6.25 4.48 2.08
C VAL A 58 -5.70 3.16 1.54
N PHE A 59 -5.54 2.13 2.39
CA PHE A 59 -4.93 0.85 2.00
C PHE A 59 -5.96 -0.25 1.82
N GLN A 60 -5.95 -0.89 0.64
CA GLN A 60 -6.65 -2.14 0.39
C GLN A 60 -5.64 -3.29 0.27
N VAL A 61 -5.69 -4.21 1.25
CA VAL A 61 -4.74 -5.33 1.36
C VAL A 61 -5.45 -6.64 1.01
N TYR A 62 -4.96 -7.30 -0.03
CA TYR A 62 -5.50 -8.55 -0.55
C TYR A 62 -4.53 -9.70 -0.27
N ARG A 63 -5.08 -10.88 0.05
CA ARG A 63 -4.39 -12.15 0.07
C ARG A 63 -5.23 -13.10 -0.78
N TYR A 64 -4.60 -13.76 -1.74
CA TYR A 64 -5.25 -14.77 -2.57
C TYR A 64 -4.82 -16.15 -2.08
N ASP A 65 -5.74 -17.09 -2.06
CA ASP A 65 -5.45 -18.48 -1.68
C ASP A 65 -4.66 -19.22 -2.78
N GLU A 66 -4.84 -18.78 -4.04
CA GLU A 66 -4.12 -19.25 -5.22
C GLU A 66 -3.38 -18.07 -5.88
N PRO A 67 -2.18 -18.27 -6.46
CA PRO A 67 -1.50 -17.24 -7.23
C PRO A 67 -2.39 -16.78 -8.39
N ARG A 68 -2.57 -15.46 -8.55
CA ARG A 68 -3.22 -14.91 -9.75
C ARG A 68 -2.17 -14.69 -10.82
N ASP A 69 -2.31 -15.40 -11.93
CA ASP A 69 -1.55 -15.11 -13.15
C ASP A 69 -1.99 -13.78 -13.76
N GLU A 70 -1.05 -13.08 -14.40
CA GLU A 70 -1.24 -11.73 -14.95
C GLU A 70 -2.34 -11.63 -16.02
N THR A 71 -2.80 -12.78 -16.55
CA THR A 71 -3.87 -12.88 -17.57
C THR A 71 -5.28 -12.94 -16.97
N GLY A 72 -5.44 -12.98 -15.64
CA GLY A 72 -6.77 -13.05 -15.01
C GLY A 72 -7.50 -14.38 -15.21
N GLY A 73 -6.79 -15.44 -15.58
CA GLY A 73 -7.30 -16.81 -15.56
C GLY A 73 -7.04 -17.45 -14.20
N THR A 74 -8.08 -17.93 -13.54
CA THR A 74 -7.94 -18.86 -12.41
C THR A 74 -7.32 -20.15 -12.95
N GLY A 75 -6.08 -20.45 -12.54
CA GLY A 75 -5.47 -21.74 -12.82
C GLY A 75 -6.29 -22.84 -12.16
N ARG A 76 -6.93 -23.67 -12.98
CA ARG A 76 -7.45 -24.98 -12.55
C ARG A 76 -6.35 -26.03 -12.68
#